data_AF-A0AAD5UJY2-F1
#
_entry.id   AF-A0AAD5UJY2-F1
#
_cell.length_a   1.000
_cell.length_b   1.000
_cell.length_c   1.000
_cell.angle_alpha   90.00
_cell.angle_beta   90.00
_cell.angle_gamma   90.00
#
_symmetry.space_group_name_H-M   'P 1'
#
loop_
_entity.id
_entity.type
_entity.pdbx_description
1 polymer ?
#
loop_
_entity_poly.entity_id
_entity_poly.type
_entity_poly.pdbx_seq_one_letter_code
_entity_poly.pdbx_strand_id
1 'polypeptide(L)'
;MAEEVDAANVGDSTVTEFATYEDYLDSQITPIDLFYLEDKELARQLVELGYRGSGEPLKREEFESRKKAAESFRLSKRMTTNVLASYGKDFTDYPFLKALADREEANRSGKLTVN
;
A
#
# COMPACT_ATOMS: atom_id res chain seq x y z
N MET A 1 2.68 27.93 -14.60
CA MET A 1 2.17 26.55 -14.56
C MET A 1 2.47 26.04 -13.16
N ALA A 2 1.56 26.29 -12.23
CA ALA A 2 1.71 25.85 -10.85
C ALA A 2 1.40 24.36 -10.82
N GLU A 3 2.35 23.57 -10.35
CA GLU A 3 2.18 22.14 -10.15
C GLU A 3 1.31 21.97 -8.91
N GLU A 4 0.02 21.73 -9.14
CA GLU A 4 -0.95 21.37 -8.11
C GLU A 4 -0.60 19.94 -7.66
N VAL A 5 0.34 19.85 -6.73
CA VAL A 5 0.64 18.58 -6.05
C VAL A 5 -0.58 18.19 -5.24
N ASP A 6 -1.35 17.28 -5.82
CA ASP A 6 -2.54 16.65 -5.28
C ASP A 6 -2.31 16.26 -3.81
N ALA A 7 -2.92 16.99 -2.88
CA ALA A 7 -2.78 16.77 -1.43
C ALA A 7 -3.23 15.35 -1.01
N ALA A 8 -3.99 14.67 -1.86
CA ALA A 8 -4.36 13.26 -1.72
C ALA A 8 -3.15 12.31 -1.82
N ASN A 9 -2.11 12.63 -2.61
CA ASN A 9 -0.98 11.74 -2.86
C ASN A 9 0.08 11.80 -1.74
N VAL A 10 0.26 12.98 -1.12
CA VAL A 10 1.18 13.15 0.02
C VAL A 10 0.68 12.32 1.22
N GLY A 11 -0.63 12.30 1.44
CA GLY A 11 -1.25 11.52 2.52
C GLY A 11 -1.34 10.01 2.25
N ASP A 12 -1.13 9.55 1.02
CA ASP A 12 -1.13 8.13 0.67
C ASP A 12 0.27 7.53 0.88
N SER A 13 1.33 8.30 0.58
CA SER A 13 2.71 7.89 0.84
C SER A 13 2.95 7.72 2.34
N THR A 14 2.50 8.66 3.17
CA THR A 14 2.69 8.59 4.62
C THR A 14 2.04 7.35 5.25
N VAL A 15 0.82 6.98 4.87
CA VAL A 15 0.12 5.82 5.45
C VAL A 15 0.79 4.50 5.05
N THR A 16 1.44 4.45 3.88
CA THR A 16 2.17 3.26 3.43
C THR A 16 3.54 3.07 4.10
N GLU A 17 4.12 4.14 4.64
CA GLU A 17 5.43 4.11 5.31
C GLU A 17 5.35 3.53 6.74
N PHE A 18 4.20 3.66 7.41
CA PHE A 18 4.03 3.22 8.79
C PHE A 18 3.30 1.88 8.89
N ALA A 19 3.78 0.98 9.77
CA ALA A 19 3.18 -0.35 9.96
C ALA A 19 1.89 -0.30 10.79
N THR A 20 1.78 0.62 11.74
CA THR A 20 0.59 0.83 12.55
C THR A 20 0.28 2.32 12.69
N TYR A 21 -0.93 2.63 13.15
CA TYR A 21 -1.29 4.00 13.49
C TYR A 21 -0.41 4.54 14.63
N GLU A 22 -0.03 3.69 15.59
CA GLU A 22 0.87 4.08 16.68
C GLU A 22 2.26 4.45 16.17
N ASP A 23 2.77 3.76 15.13
CA ASP A 23 4.05 4.13 14.50
C ASP A 23 3.97 5.51 13.81
N TYR A 24 2.81 5.83 13.22
CA TYR A 24 2.54 7.15 12.66
C TYR A 24 2.51 8.24 13.74
N LEU A 25 1.86 7.98 14.88
CA LEU A 25 1.87 8.92 16.02
C LEU A 25 3.28 9.06 16.61
N ASP A 26 4.01 7.96 16.75
CA ASP A 26 5.38 7.94 17.27
C ASP A 26 6.35 8.75 16.39
N SER A 27 6.12 8.80 15.07
CA SER A 27 6.92 9.63 14.15
C SER A 27 6.83 11.14 14.42
N GLN A 28 5.79 11.56 15.15
CA GLN A 28 5.53 12.95 15.49
C GLN A 28 5.94 13.30 16.93
N ILE A 29 6.33 12.31 17.73
CA ILE A 29 6.79 12.49 19.10
C ILE A 29 8.28 12.81 19.08
N THR A 30 8.68 13.91 19.73
CA THR A 30 10.07 14.32 19.83
C THR A 30 10.69 13.85 21.16
N PRO A 31 12.04 13.78 21.27
CA PRO A 31 12.70 13.45 22.54
C PRO A 31 12.37 14.42 23.68
N ILE A 32 12.05 15.66 23.36
CA ILE A 32 11.64 16.68 24.34
C ILE A 32 10.29 16.31 24.96
N ASP A 33 9.38 15.76 24.17
CA ASP A 33 8.06 15.33 24.66
C ASP A 33 8.22 14.17 25.64
N LEU A 34 9.07 13.19 25.30
CA LEU A 34 9.38 12.09 26.21
C LEU A 34 10.11 12.55 27.47
N PHE A 35 10.95 13.58 27.38
CA PHE A 35 11.63 14.14 28.54
C PHE A 35 10.67 14.81 29.53
N TYR A 36 9.68 15.56 29.04
CA TYR A 36 8.75 16.30 29.91
C TYR A 36 7.51 15.49 30.30
N LEU A 37 7.03 14.61 29.43
CA LEU A 37 5.84 13.80 29.68
C LEU A 37 6.19 12.50 30.41
N GLU A 38 7.40 11.97 30.20
CA GLU A 38 7.88 10.66 30.70
C GLU A 38 7.00 9.45 30.34
N ASP A 39 5.87 9.68 29.66
CA ASP A 39 4.88 8.71 29.23
C ASP A 39 4.64 8.85 27.72
N LYS A 40 4.94 7.77 27.01
CA LYS A 40 4.80 7.69 25.56
C LYS A 40 3.33 7.62 25.13
N GLU A 41 2.46 6.97 25.89
CA GLU A 41 1.03 6.91 25.59
C GLU A 41 0.39 8.29 25.73
N LEU A 42 0.78 9.04 26.77
CA LEU A 42 0.37 10.43 26.94
C LEU A 42 0.83 11.29 25.76
N ALA A 43 2.06 11.13 25.30
CA ALA A 43 2.57 11.84 24.14
C ALA A 43 1.76 11.53 22.87
N ARG A 44 1.40 10.25 22.64
CA ARG A 44 0.53 9.85 21.52
C ARG A 44 -0.84 10.49 21.60
N GLN A 45 -1.47 10.50 22.77
CA GLN A 45 -2.77 11.15 22.97
C GLN A 45 -2.71 12.65 22.66
N LEU A 46 -1.64 13.33 23.06
CA LEU A 46 -1.46 14.75 22.75
C LEU A 46 -1.24 15.00 21.26
N VAL A 47 -0.52 14.10 20.57
CA VAL A 47 -0.41 14.13 19.11
C VAL A 47 -1.77 13.90 18.46
N GLU A 48 -2.50 12.86 18.86
CA GLU A 48 -3.82 12.49 18.34
C GLU A 48 -4.86 13.61 18.52
N LEU A 49 -4.77 14.38 19.61
CA LEU A 49 -5.60 15.56 19.85
C LEU A 49 -5.12 16.83 19.11
N GLY A 50 -4.00 16.77 18.40
CA GLY A 50 -3.41 17.89 17.67
C GLY A 50 -2.71 18.93 18.54
N TYR A 51 -2.47 18.63 19.82
CA TYR A 51 -1.70 19.51 20.73
C TYR A 51 -0.18 19.38 20.53
N ARG A 52 0.26 18.31 19.86
CA ARG A 52 1.67 18.08 19.53
C ARG A 52 1.83 17.55 18.09
N GLY A 53 2.97 17.84 17.46
CA GLY A 53 3.24 17.44 16.07
C GLY A 53 3.03 18.56 15.05
N SER A 54 2.89 18.20 13.77
CA SER A 54 2.83 19.14 12.65
C SER A 54 1.41 19.66 12.33
N GLY A 55 0.49 19.65 13.29
CA GLY A 55 -0.89 20.10 13.12
C GLY A 55 -1.92 19.03 13.46
N GLU A 56 -3.09 19.08 12.82
CA GLU A 56 -4.16 18.10 13.02
C GLU A 56 -3.75 16.75 12.41
N PRO A 57 -3.60 15.69 13.24
CA PRO A 57 -3.18 14.38 12.75
C PRO A 57 -4.30 13.73 11.94
N LEU A 58 -3.93 12.75 11.12
CA LEU A 58 -4.92 11.89 10.47
C LEU A 58 -5.69 11.10 11.55
N LYS A 59 -7.01 11.01 11.44
CA LYS A 59 -7.79 10.19 12.38
C LYS A 59 -7.48 8.71 12.21
N ARG A 60 -7.61 7.93 13.29
CA ARG A 60 -7.39 6.48 13.27
C ARG A 60 -8.21 5.80 12.16
N GLU A 61 -9.49 6.14 12.04
CA GLU A 61 -10.37 5.56 11.01
C GLU A 61 -9.91 5.90 9.59
N GLU A 62 -9.42 7.12 9.38
CA GLU A 62 -8.91 7.57 8.09
C GLU A 62 -7.59 6.87 7.74
N PHE A 63 -6.69 6.74 8.71
CA PHE A 63 -5.43 6.00 8.56
C PHE A 63 -5.68 4.55 8.19
N GLU A 64 -6.53 3.85 8.94
CA GLU A 64 -6.86 2.45 8.70
C GLU A 64 -7.58 2.24 7.36
N SER A 65 -8.51 3.14 7.02
CA SER A 65 -9.21 3.10 5.74
C SER A 65 -8.24 3.24 4.56
N ARG A 66 -7.35 4.23 4.60
CA ARG A 66 -6.32 4.43 3.57
C ARG A 66 -5.35 3.26 3.50
N LYS A 67 -4.91 2.75 4.65
CA LYS A 67 -4.02 1.58 4.70
C LYS A 67 -4.64 0.36 4.06
N LYS A 68 -5.91 0.09 4.36
CA LYS A 68 -6.67 -1.01 3.76
C LYS A 68 -6.86 -0.81 2.26
N ALA A 69 -7.11 0.41 1.82
CA ALA A 69 -7.21 0.73 0.39
C ALA A 69 -5.88 0.49 -0.33
N ALA A 70 -4.76 0.95 0.25
CA ALA A 70 -3.43 0.75 -0.29
C ALA A 70 -3.05 -0.74 -0.38
N GLU A 71 -3.29 -1.53 0.67
CA GLU A 71 -3.07 -2.99 0.66
C GLU A 71 -3.97 -3.69 -0.37
N SER A 72 -5.24 -3.30 -0.46
CA SER A 72 -6.18 -3.86 -1.44
C SER A 72 -5.77 -3.55 -2.87
N PHE A 73 -5.27 -2.33 -3.12
CA PHE A 73 -4.72 -1.93 -4.41
C PHE A 73 -3.43 -2.70 -4.75
N ARG A 74 -2.55 -2.91 -3.77
CA ARG A 74 -1.32 -3.71 -3.94
C ARG A 74 -1.66 -5.16 -4.28
N LEU A 75 -2.64 -5.73 -3.58
CA LEU A 75 -3.10 -7.09 -3.81
C LEU A 75 -3.77 -7.22 -5.18
N SER A 76 -4.64 -6.28 -5.55
CA SER A 76 -5.30 -6.30 -6.86
C SER A 76 -4.29 -6.18 -7.99
N LYS A 77 -3.28 -5.30 -7.88
CA LYS A 77 -2.17 -5.19 -8.85
C LYS A 77 -1.34 -6.47 -8.94
N ARG A 78 -1.09 -7.14 -7.81
CA ARG A 78 -0.44 -8.47 -7.81
C ARG A 78 -1.33 -9.52 -8.48
N MET A 79 -2.64 -9.50 -8.27
CA MET A 79 -3.55 -10.45 -8.91
C MET A 79 -3.64 -10.20 -10.42
N THR A 80 -3.81 -8.95 -10.86
CA THR A 80 -3.90 -8.60 -12.29
C THR A 80 -2.62 -8.94 -13.04
N THR A 81 -1.45 -8.71 -12.44
CA THR A 81 -0.18 -9.15 -13.03
C THR A 81 -0.12 -10.67 -13.15
N ASN A 82 -0.70 -11.44 -12.22
CA ASN A 82 -0.70 -12.91 -12.20
C ASN A 82 -1.73 -13.59 -13.11
N VAL A 83 -2.69 -12.84 -13.66
CA VAL A 83 -3.62 -13.40 -14.65
C VAL A 83 -2.85 -13.74 -15.94
N LEU A 84 -3.06 -14.96 -16.45
CA LEU A 84 -2.51 -15.37 -17.76
C LEU A 84 -3.20 -14.57 -18.87
N ALA A 85 -2.45 -14.16 -19.89
CA ALA A 85 -2.97 -13.44 -21.05
C ALA A 85 -4.00 -14.26 -21.84
N SER A 86 -3.97 -15.59 -21.73
CA SER A 86 -4.96 -16.53 -22.26
C SER A 86 -6.23 -16.67 -21.42
N TYR A 87 -6.27 -16.17 -20.19
CA TYR A 87 -7.40 -16.35 -19.27
C TYR A 87 -8.69 -15.76 -19.84
N GLY A 88 -9.74 -16.59 -19.95
CA GLY A 88 -11.07 -16.18 -20.42
C GLY A 88 -11.17 -15.94 -21.93
N LYS A 89 -10.15 -16.29 -22.73
CA LYS A 89 -10.20 -16.19 -24.19
C LYS A 89 -10.55 -17.51 -24.84
N ASP A 90 -11.34 -17.46 -25.91
CA ASP A 90 -11.66 -18.62 -26.73
C ASP A 90 -10.66 -18.75 -27.90
N PHE A 91 -10.08 -19.93 -28.03
CA PHE A 91 -9.10 -20.27 -29.07
C PHE A 91 -9.56 -21.48 -29.91
N THR A 92 -10.84 -21.83 -29.87
CA THR A 92 -11.39 -23.02 -30.56
C THR A 92 -11.04 -23.04 -32.04
N ASP A 93 -11.10 -21.90 -32.72
CA ASP A 93 -10.79 -21.78 -34.15
C ASP A 93 -9.31 -21.48 -34.46
N TYR A 94 -8.46 -21.37 -33.42
CA TYR A 94 -7.07 -20.96 -33.55
C TYR A 94 -6.11 -21.97 -32.89
N PRO A 95 -5.82 -23.11 -33.56
CA PRO A 95 -4.97 -24.17 -32.99
C PRO A 95 -3.60 -23.69 -32.53
N PHE A 96 -3.00 -22.74 -33.25
CA PHE A 96 -1.72 -22.13 -32.88
C PHE A 96 -1.81 -21.33 -31.57
N LEU A 97 -2.86 -20.49 -31.42
CA LEU A 97 -3.05 -19.68 -30.21
C LEU A 97 -3.43 -20.55 -29.01
N LYS A 98 -4.21 -21.63 -29.22
CA LYS A 98 -4.49 -22.63 -28.20
C LYS A 98 -3.22 -23.27 -27.66
N ALA A 99 -2.33 -23.72 -28.55
CA ALA A 99 -1.07 -24.32 -28.16
C ALA A 99 -0.12 -23.32 -27.48
N LEU A 100 -0.26 -22.01 -27.73
CA LEU A 100 0.49 -20.97 -27.02
C LEU A 100 -0.08 -20.72 -25.62
N ALA A 101 -1.41 -20.67 -25.48
CA ALA A 101 -2.11 -20.57 -24.20
C ALA A 101 -1.76 -21.73 -23.26
N ASP A 102 -1.78 -22.97 -23.77
CA ASP A 102 -1.44 -24.18 -23.00
C ASP A 102 0.00 -24.16 -22.45
N ARG A 103 0.92 -23.45 -23.13
CA ARG A 103 2.33 -23.33 -22.71
C ARG A 103 2.59 -22.10 -21.84
N GLU A 104 1.67 -21.15 -21.78
CA GLU A 104 1.87 -19.87 -21.12
C GLU A 104 2.21 -20.04 -19.63
N GLU A 105 1.46 -20.88 -18.92
CA GLU A 105 1.67 -21.12 -17.49
C GLU A 105 3.02 -21.79 -17.21
N ALA A 106 3.40 -22.79 -18.00
CA ALA A 106 4.65 -23.52 -17.84
C ALA A 106 5.89 -22.67 -18.21
N ASN A 107 5.76 -21.77 -19.20
CA ASN A 107 6.79 -20.79 -19.55
C ASN A 107 6.93 -19.73 -18.45
N ARG A 108 5.82 -19.21 -17.94
CA ARG A 108 5.79 -18.17 -16.91
C ARG A 108 6.28 -18.67 -15.54
N SER A 109 6.06 -19.94 -15.22
CA SER A 109 6.54 -20.58 -13.99
C SER A 109 7.97 -21.12 -14.08
N GLY A 110 8.63 -21.01 -15.25
CA GLY A 110 10.00 -21.50 -15.44
C GLY A 110 10.13 -23.02 -15.47
N LYS A 111 9.03 -23.77 -15.59
CA LYS A 111 9.07 -25.25 -15.70
C LYS A 111 9.57 -25.72 -17.07
N LEU A 112 9.42 -24.90 -18.10
CA LEU A 112 9.91 -25.16 -19.46
C LEU A 112 11.25 -24.47 -19.78
N THR A 113 11.78 -23.63 -18.88
CA THR A 113 13.14 -23.11 -19.00
C THR A 113 14.12 -24.17 -18.51
N VAL A 114 14.35 -25.18 -19.34
CA VAL A 114 15.43 -26.15 -19.14
C VAL A 114 16.71 -25.50 -19.71
N ASN A 115 17.72 -25.31 -18.85
CA ASN A 115 19.10 -25.06 -19.27
C ASN A 115 19.74 -26.35 -19.77
#